data_AF-A0A6A6IQ16-F1
#
_entry.id   AF-A0A6A6IQ16-F1
#
_cell.length_a   1.000
_cell.length_b   1.000
_cell.length_c   1.000
_cell.angle_alpha   90.00
_cell.angle_beta   90.00
_cell.angle_gamma   90.00
#
_symmetry.space_group_name_H-M   'P 1'
#
loop_
_entity.id
_entity.type
_entity.pdbx_description
1 polymer ?
#
loop_
_entity_poly.entity_id
_entity_poly.type
_entity_poly.pdbx_seq_one_letter_code
_entity_poly.pdbx_strand_id
1 'polypeptide(L)'
;MPRLDENTQQYLRDAEQGVRRRTASAWDSFTNFALRDNVLEVAVGLIIAAAFSACANSLVTDIILPLISLLPFLARNLDEKFATLKHGPHYNATIANGYNTKAQALDDGAVVFAYGSFLDRLVRFLCIAVALWVIALVYSRTTDDNIVKKQVK
;
A
#
# COMPACT_ATOMS: atom_id res chain seq x y z
N MET A 1 -49.10 24.82 -0.90
CA MET A 1 -48.36 23.61 -1.34
C MET A 1 -49.31 22.81 -2.23
N PRO A 2 -48.98 22.52 -3.50
CA PRO A 2 -49.81 21.69 -4.36
C PRO A 2 -49.95 20.28 -3.74
N ARG A 3 -51.18 19.77 -3.66
CA ARG A 3 -51.46 18.44 -3.10
C ARG A 3 -51.15 17.42 -4.19
N LEU A 4 -50.23 16.50 -3.93
CA LEU A 4 -49.97 15.37 -4.83
C LEU A 4 -51.28 14.58 -4.99
N ASP A 5 -51.66 14.28 -6.22
CA ASP A 5 -52.84 13.46 -6.53
C ASP A 5 -52.62 12.01 -6.09
N GLU A 6 -53.73 11.33 -5.78
CA GLU A 6 -53.75 10.01 -5.15
C GLU A 6 -53.04 8.94 -6.01
N ASN A 7 -53.10 9.10 -7.34
CA ASN A 7 -52.35 8.28 -8.29
C ASN A 7 -50.84 8.47 -8.15
N THR A 8 -50.36 9.71 -8.04
CA THR A 8 -48.94 10.02 -7.82
C THR A 8 -48.42 9.49 -6.49
N GLN A 9 -49.24 9.54 -5.42
CA GLN A 9 -48.90 8.90 -4.14
C GLN A 9 -48.72 7.38 -4.29
N GLN A 10 -49.54 6.73 -5.12
CA GLN A 10 -49.46 5.30 -5.37
C GLN A 10 -48.22 4.93 -6.20
N TYR A 11 -47.89 5.70 -7.26
CA TYR A 11 -46.66 5.51 -8.03
C TYR A 11 -45.39 5.67 -7.18
N LEU A 12 -45.37 6.63 -6.26
CA LEU A 12 -44.23 6.84 -5.37
C LEU A 12 -44.07 5.68 -4.38
N ARG A 13 -45.17 5.15 -3.83
CA ARG A 13 -45.13 3.97 -2.94
C ARG A 13 -44.70 2.70 -3.66
N ASP A 14 -45.18 2.48 -4.89
CA ASP A 14 -44.78 1.33 -5.71
C ASP A 14 -43.31 1.43 -6.15
N ALA A 15 -42.84 2.65 -6.46
CA ALA A 15 -41.43 2.92 -6.72
C ALA A 15 -40.56 2.67 -5.48
N GLU A 16 -40.97 3.14 -4.30
CA GLU A 16 -40.29 2.88 -3.02
C GLU A 16 -40.21 1.39 -2.69
N GLN A 17 -41.31 0.64 -2.90
CA GLN A 17 -41.34 -0.81 -2.68
C GLN A 17 -40.47 -1.57 -3.68
N GLY A 18 -40.46 -1.16 -4.95
CA GLY A 18 -39.61 -1.74 -5.99
C GLY A 18 -38.12 -1.53 -5.71
N VAL A 19 -37.75 -0.36 -5.21
CA VAL A 19 -36.37 -0.07 -4.79
C VAL A 19 -36.00 -0.89 -3.55
N ARG A 20 -36.86 -0.93 -2.52
CA ARG A 20 -36.62 -1.72 -1.29
C ARG A 20 -36.44 -3.21 -1.55
N ARG A 21 -37.23 -3.80 -2.45
CA ARG A 21 -37.09 -5.22 -2.82
C ARG A 21 -35.78 -5.50 -3.55
N ARG A 22 -35.38 -4.60 -4.45
CA ARG A 22 -34.12 -4.71 -5.20
C ARG A 22 -32.91 -4.55 -4.29
N THR A 23 -32.93 -3.60 -3.35
CA THR A 23 -31.83 -3.41 -2.39
C THR A 23 -31.74 -4.54 -1.39
N ALA A 24 -32.88 -5.04 -0.88
CA ALA A 24 -32.91 -6.23 -0.02
C ALA A 24 -32.38 -7.48 -0.74
N SER A 25 -32.85 -7.72 -1.97
CA SER A 25 -32.40 -8.87 -2.78
C SER A 25 -30.93 -8.78 -3.19
N ALA A 26 -30.41 -7.57 -3.45
CA ALA A 26 -28.99 -7.37 -3.73
C ALA A 26 -28.12 -7.67 -2.50
N TRP A 27 -28.57 -7.28 -1.30
CA TRP A 27 -27.88 -7.59 -0.05
C TRP A 27 -27.87 -9.09 0.26
N ASP A 28 -28.99 -9.77 0.07
CA ASP A 28 -29.09 -11.23 0.25
C ASP A 28 -28.21 -11.96 -0.77
N SER A 29 -28.17 -11.48 -2.02
CA SER A 29 -27.33 -12.06 -3.07
C SER A 29 -25.84 -11.84 -2.80
N PHE A 30 -25.46 -10.66 -2.30
CA PHE A 30 -24.09 -10.37 -1.88
C PHE A 30 -23.67 -11.24 -0.71
N THR A 31 -24.51 -11.36 0.31
CA THR A 31 -24.25 -12.19 1.49
C THR A 31 -24.05 -13.66 1.09
N ASN A 32 -24.93 -14.20 0.22
CA ASN A 32 -24.78 -15.56 -0.33
C ASN A 32 -23.54 -15.75 -1.22
N PHE A 33 -23.02 -14.68 -1.82
CA PHE A 33 -21.77 -14.72 -2.58
C PHE A 33 -20.54 -14.66 -1.66
N ALA A 34 -20.54 -13.75 -0.68
CA ALA A 34 -19.44 -13.52 0.25
C ALA A 34 -19.26 -14.68 1.25
N LEU A 35 -20.34 -15.34 1.65
CA LEU A 35 -20.31 -16.53 2.51
C LEU A 35 -19.88 -17.82 1.79
N ARG A 36 -19.47 -17.74 0.52
CA ARG A 36 -18.86 -18.89 -0.15
C ARG A 36 -17.47 -19.12 0.43
N ASP A 37 -17.25 -20.31 1.00
CA ASP A 37 -15.98 -20.67 1.66
C ASP A 37 -14.73 -20.39 0.79
N ASN A 38 -14.79 -20.71 -0.51
CA ASN A 38 -13.69 -20.46 -1.45
C ASN A 38 -13.36 -18.96 -1.63
N VAL A 39 -14.36 -18.07 -1.53
CA VAL A 39 -14.14 -16.62 -1.67
C VAL A 39 -13.64 -16.04 -0.36
N LEU A 40 -14.20 -16.48 0.76
CA LEU A 40 -13.82 -16.02 2.09
C LEU A 40 -12.37 -16.38 2.42
N GLU A 41 -11.93 -17.60 2.11
CA GLU A 41 -10.54 -18.04 2.36
C GLU A 41 -9.53 -17.18 1.59
N VAL A 42 -9.78 -16.94 0.30
CA VAL A 42 -8.92 -16.09 -0.55
C VAL A 42 -8.92 -14.64 -0.04
N ALA A 43 -10.09 -14.11 0.32
CA ALA A 43 -10.21 -12.75 0.84
C ALA A 43 -9.43 -12.57 2.16
N VAL A 44 -9.55 -13.52 3.09
CA VAL A 44 -8.81 -13.49 4.36
C VAL A 44 -7.31 -13.59 4.11
N GLY A 45 -6.86 -14.47 3.21
CA GLY A 45 -5.45 -14.60 2.83
C GLY A 45 -4.86 -13.28 2.29
N LEU A 46 -5.60 -12.59 1.41
CA LEU A 46 -5.21 -11.27 0.87
C LEU A 46 -5.14 -10.19 1.95
N ILE A 47 -6.12 -10.14 2.87
CA ILE A 47 -6.14 -9.16 3.96
C ILE A 47 -4.95 -9.37 4.90
N ILE A 48 -4.68 -10.61 5.29
CA ILE A 48 -3.53 -10.94 6.16
C ILE A 48 -2.21 -10.62 5.44
N ALA A 49 -2.08 -10.96 4.15
CA ALA A 49 -0.89 -10.66 3.37
C ALA A 49 -0.64 -9.15 3.26
N ALA A 50 -1.69 -8.36 3.02
CA ALA A 50 -1.60 -6.90 2.94
C ALA A 50 -1.22 -6.28 4.30
N ALA A 51 -1.87 -6.72 5.39
CA ALA A 51 -1.57 -6.26 6.74
C ALA A 51 -0.13 -6.63 7.16
N PHE A 52 0.30 -7.86 6.89
CA PHE A 52 1.68 -8.30 7.18
C PHE A 52 2.71 -7.49 6.40
N SER A 53 2.47 -7.26 5.11
CA SER A 53 3.33 -6.43 4.27
C SER A 53 3.43 -5.00 4.80
N ALA A 54 2.31 -4.42 5.27
CA ALA A 54 2.30 -3.09 5.88
C ALA A 54 3.11 -3.05 7.18
N CYS A 55 2.98 -4.05 8.06
CA CYS A 55 3.78 -4.15 9.28
C CYS A 55 5.27 -4.31 8.99
N ALA A 56 5.64 -5.17 8.02
CA ALA A 56 7.03 -5.34 7.61
C ALA A 56 7.62 -4.05 7.01
N ASN A 57 6.82 -3.33 6.20
CA ASN A 57 7.22 -2.05 5.63
C ASN A 57 7.43 -0.97 6.71
N SER A 58 6.56 -0.89 7.72
CA SER A 58 6.71 0.06 8.84
C SER A 58 7.92 -0.29 9.70
N LEU A 59 8.15 -1.56 10.03
CA LEU A 59 9.37 -1.99 10.74
C LEU A 59 10.64 -1.55 9.99
N VAL A 60 10.65 -1.73 8.67
CA VAL A 60 11.82 -1.32 7.88
C VAL A 60 11.93 0.20 7.79
N THR A 61 10.85 0.89 7.44
CA THR A 61 10.88 2.33 7.17
C THR A 61 11.06 3.17 8.43
N ASP A 62 10.45 2.75 9.53
CA ASP A 62 10.34 3.58 10.74
C ASP A 62 11.39 3.20 11.80
N ILE A 63 11.92 1.96 11.76
CA ILE A 63 12.91 1.49 12.74
C ILE A 63 14.26 1.23 12.07
N ILE A 64 14.30 0.44 11.00
CA ILE A 64 15.57 0.03 10.38
C ILE A 64 16.20 1.16 9.56
N LEU A 65 15.45 1.86 8.71
CA LEU A 65 16.00 2.93 7.87
C LEU A 65 16.57 4.10 8.70
N PRO A 66 15.95 4.58 9.80
CA PRO A 66 16.55 5.61 10.62
C PRO A 66 17.88 5.16 11.24
N LEU A 67 17.95 3.92 11.73
CA LEU A 67 19.19 3.33 12.28
C LEU A 67 20.29 3.24 11.23
N ILE A 68 19.95 2.87 9.99
CA ILE A 68 20.91 2.79 8.88
C ILE A 68 21.30 4.19 8.38
N SER A 69 20.38 5.16 8.38
CA SER A 69 20.62 6.54 7.90
C SER A 69 21.56 7.34 8.80
N LEU A 70 21.80 6.87 10.03
CA LEU A 70 22.85 7.40 10.90
C LEU A 70 24.26 7.11 10.33
N LEU A 71 24.40 6.09 9.47
CA LEU A 71 25.65 5.79 8.79
C LEU A 71 25.84 6.74 7.59
N PRO A 72 26.93 7.53 7.54
CA PRO A 72 27.14 8.56 6.53
C PRO A 72 27.33 8.01 5.10
N PHE A 73 27.57 6.71 4.96
CA PHE A 73 27.79 6.05 3.67
C PHE A 73 26.49 5.75 2.91
N LEU A 74 25.35 5.67 3.61
CA LEU A 74 24.10 5.16 3.03
C LEU A 74 22.94 6.12 3.34
N ALA A 75 22.75 7.09 2.44
CA ALA A 75 21.41 7.57 2.09
C ALA A 75 20.64 8.45 3.11
N ARG A 76 21.17 9.62 3.49
CA ARG A 76 20.33 10.62 4.20
C ARG A 76 19.16 11.17 3.35
N ASN A 77 19.20 11.11 2.01
CA ASN A 77 18.12 11.54 1.12
C ASN A 77 18.24 10.92 -0.28
N LEU A 78 18.06 9.60 -0.42
CA LEU A 78 18.02 8.98 -1.76
C LEU A 78 16.77 9.41 -2.52
N ASP A 79 15.64 9.57 -1.85
CA ASP A 79 14.41 10.00 -2.50
C ASP A 79 14.44 11.44 -3.02
N GLU A 80 15.38 12.28 -2.60
CA GLU A 80 15.52 13.64 -3.15
C GLU A 80 16.56 13.70 -4.28
N LYS A 81 17.24 12.60 -4.59
CA LYS A 81 18.17 12.56 -5.72
C LYS A 81 17.40 12.41 -7.02
N PHE A 82 17.24 13.52 -7.72
CA PHE A 82 16.67 13.55 -9.05
C PHE A 82 17.60 14.28 -10.00
N ALA A 83 17.72 13.78 -11.23
CA ALA A 83 18.42 14.46 -12.32
C ALA A 83 17.38 15.14 -13.20
N THR A 84 17.36 16.47 -13.25
CA THR A 84 16.50 17.21 -14.19
C THR A 84 17.11 17.12 -15.59
N LEU A 85 16.38 16.52 -16.55
CA LEU A 85 16.82 16.37 -17.94
C LEU A 85 16.42 17.57 -18.81
N LYS A 86 15.36 18.30 -18.42
CA LYS A 86 14.95 19.57 -19.04
C LYS A 86 14.50 20.53 -17.94
N HIS A 87 15.11 21.72 -17.89
CA HIS A 87 14.79 22.71 -16.88
C HIS A 87 13.50 23.48 -17.21
N GLY A 88 12.64 23.65 -16.21
CA GLY A 88 11.54 24.61 -16.23
C GLY A 88 12.03 26.06 -16.09
N PRO A 89 11.14 27.06 -16.17
CA PRO A 89 11.47 28.48 -16.18
C PRO A 89 12.16 29.00 -14.89
N HIS A 90 11.96 28.31 -13.76
CA HIS A 90 12.46 28.71 -12.43
C HIS A 90 13.66 27.88 -11.93
N TYR A 91 14.53 27.45 -12.84
CA TYR A 91 15.74 26.71 -12.48
C TYR A 91 16.75 27.58 -11.71
N ASN A 92 16.93 27.30 -10.41
CA ASN A 92 17.90 28.01 -9.57
C ASN A 92 19.26 27.29 -9.58
N ALA A 93 20.23 27.79 -10.35
CA ALA A 93 21.58 27.21 -10.47
C ALA A 93 22.42 27.23 -9.17
N THR A 94 21.93 27.83 -8.09
CA THR A 94 22.62 27.96 -6.81
C THR A 94 22.36 26.77 -5.87
N ILE A 95 21.39 25.92 -6.19
CA ILE A 95 21.02 24.71 -5.42
C ILE A 95 21.43 23.49 -6.26
N ALA A 96 22.11 22.51 -5.65
CA ALA A 96 22.48 21.28 -6.34
C ALA A 96 21.21 20.61 -6.93
N ASN A 97 21.08 20.64 -8.26
CA ASN A 97 19.94 20.17 -9.07
C ASN A 97 18.70 21.10 -9.17
N GLY A 98 18.81 22.38 -8.84
CA GLY A 98 17.84 23.40 -9.25
C GLY A 98 16.49 23.44 -8.53
N TYR A 99 16.13 22.40 -7.77
CA TYR A 99 14.92 22.31 -6.96
C TYR A 99 15.21 21.59 -5.64
N ASN A 100 14.45 21.90 -4.57
CA ASN A 100 14.61 21.24 -3.27
C ASN A 100 13.78 19.95 -3.18
N THR A 101 12.69 19.83 -3.96
CA THR A 101 11.80 18.66 -3.92
C THR A 101 11.36 18.26 -5.33
N LYS A 102 11.12 16.96 -5.54
CA LYS A 102 10.56 16.43 -6.80
C LYS A 102 9.21 17.04 -7.17
N ALA A 103 8.42 17.44 -6.16
CA ALA A 103 7.12 18.07 -6.35
C ALA A 103 7.25 19.44 -7.03
N GLN A 104 8.26 20.22 -6.66
CA GLN A 104 8.52 21.53 -7.27
C GLN A 104 9.03 21.39 -8.72
N ALA A 105 9.88 20.41 -8.99
CA ALA A 105 10.39 20.18 -10.34
C ALA A 105 9.31 19.65 -11.30
N LEU A 106 8.33 18.87 -10.81
CA LEU A 106 7.20 18.39 -11.60
C LEU A 106 6.19 19.52 -11.88
N ASP A 107 5.94 20.38 -10.89
CA ASP A 107 5.05 21.55 -11.01
C ASP A 107 5.60 22.60 -12.00
N ASP A 108 6.93 22.76 -12.05
CA ASP A 108 7.62 23.59 -13.05
C ASP A 108 7.69 22.96 -14.46
N GLY A 109 7.06 21.79 -14.68
CA GLY A 109 7.05 21.09 -15.96
C GLY A 109 8.44 20.57 -16.38
N ALA A 110 9.38 20.46 -15.44
CA ALA A 110 10.70 19.91 -15.70
C ALA A 110 10.60 18.39 -15.88
N VAL A 111 11.24 17.86 -16.92
CA VAL A 111 11.34 16.41 -17.10
C VAL A 111 12.42 15.89 -16.15
N VAL A 112 11.99 15.20 -15.11
CA VAL A 112 12.83 14.78 -13.99
C VAL A 112 13.08 13.27 -14.04
N PHE A 113 14.35 12.87 -14.15
CA PHE A 113 14.79 11.49 -13.97
C PHE A 113 15.00 11.20 -12.47
N ALA A 114 13.96 10.67 -11.83
CA ALA A 114 13.92 10.40 -10.40
C ALA A 114 14.57 9.05 -10.03
N TYR A 115 15.86 8.87 -10.34
CA TYR A 115 16.62 7.66 -9.99
C TYR A 115 16.67 7.40 -8.48
N GLY A 116 16.58 8.47 -7.68
CA GLY A 116 16.57 8.41 -6.23
C GLY A 116 15.39 7.64 -5.63
N SER A 117 14.16 7.85 -6.12
CA SER A 117 12.97 7.10 -5.65
C SER A 117 13.03 5.64 -6.02
N PHE A 118 13.62 5.33 -7.18
CA PHE A 118 13.76 3.95 -7.63
C PHE A 118 14.75 3.19 -6.74
N LEU A 119 15.90 3.79 -6.45
CA LEU A 119 16.90 3.19 -5.58
C LEU A 119 16.40 3.05 -4.14
N ASP A 120 15.64 4.03 -3.63
CA ASP A 120 14.96 3.94 -2.33
C ASP A 120 14.02 2.72 -2.27
N ARG A 121 13.15 2.53 -3.28
CA ARG A 121 12.27 1.35 -3.35
C ARG A 121 13.04 0.03 -3.41
N LEU A 122 14.16 0.00 -4.13
CA LEU A 122 15.01 -1.18 -4.25
C LEU A 122 15.73 -1.51 -2.93
N VAL A 123 16.27 -0.50 -2.26
CA VAL A 123 16.91 -0.65 -0.94
C VAL A 123 15.88 -1.10 0.10
N ARG A 124 14.68 -0.52 0.12
CA ARG A 124 13.58 -0.95 1.00
C ARG A 124 13.24 -2.42 0.79
N PHE A 125 13.09 -2.87 -0.45
CA PHE A 125 12.83 -4.28 -0.76
C PHE A 125 13.92 -5.22 -0.21
N LEU A 126 15.19 -4.87 -0.41
CA LEU A 126 16.33 -5.62 0.15
C LEU A 126 16.32 -5.62 1.69
N CYS A 127 16.04 -4.48 2.32
CA CYS A 127 15.94 -4.38 3.77
C CYS A 127 14.81 -5.25 4.33
N ILE A 128 13.65 -5.32 3.68
CA ILE A 128 12.54 -6.21 4.08
C ILE A 128 12.97 -7.67 3.97
N ALA A 129 13.61 -8.06 2.86
CA ALA A 129 14.09 -9.43 2.67
C ALA A 129 15.10 -9.83 3.76
N VAL A 130 16.07 -8.95 4.07
CA VAL A 130 17.05 -9.18 5.14
C VAL A 130 16.39 -9.20 6.51
N ALA A 131 15.43 -8.31 6.79
CA ALA A 131 14.71 -8.28 8.06
C ALA A 131 13.94 -9.58 8.30
N LEU A 132 13.21 -10.08 7.30
CA LEU A 132 12.52 -11.37 7.39
C LEU A 132 13.49 -12.53 7.58
N TRP A 133 14.64 -12.50 6.91
CA TRP A 133 15.69 -13.49 7.08
C TRP A 133 16.28 -13.48 8.50
N VAL A 134 16.55 -12.29 9.07
CA VAL A 134 17.03 -12.16 10.45
C VAL A 134 15.99 -12.69 11.45
N ILE A 135 14.70 -12.38 11.24
CA ILE A 135 13.63 -12.91 12.10
C ILE A 135 13.60 -14.45 12.01
N ALA A 136 13.69 -15.02 10.81
CA ALA A 136 13.75 -16.47 10.62
C ALA A 136 15.00 -17.09 11.29
N LEU A 137 16.14 -16.41 11.22
CA LEU A 137 17.38 -16.84 11.86
C LEU A 137 17.26 -16.81 13.40
N VAL A 138 16.74 -15.72 13.95
CA VAL A 138 16.49 -15.58 15.40
C VAL A 138 15.51 -16.65 15.88
N TYR A 139 14.45 -16.91 15.12
CA TYR A 139 13.52 -17.99 15.42
C TYR A 139 14.21 -19.36 15.43
N SER A 140 14.98 -19.68 14.38
CA SER A 140 15.73 -20.95 14.29
C SER A 140 16.79 -21.11 15.39
N ARG A 141 17.31 -20.00 15.92
CA ARG A 141 18.33 -19.99 16.97
C ARG A 141 17.74 -20.08 18.38
N THR A 142 16.51 -19.61 18.56
CA THR A 142 15.84 -19.59 19.87
C THR A 142 15.04 -20.86 20.11
N THR A 143 14.54 -21.49 19.04
CA THR A 143 13.79 -22.74 19.11
C THR A 143 14.70 -23.92 18.73
N ASP A 144 15.38 -24.50 19.71
CA ASP A 144 16.11 -25.79 19.60
C ASP A 144 15.19 -27.02 19.58
N ASP A 145 13.88 -26.84 19.33
CA ASP A 145 12.95 -27.96 19.17
C ASP A 145 13.10 -28.56 17.78
N ASN A 146 13.91 -29.62 17.72
CA ASN A 146 14.02 -30.54 16.60
C ASN A 146 12.67 -31.23 16.32
N ILE A 147 11.76 -30.56 15.62
CA ILE A 147 10.50 -31.14 15.10
C ILE A 147 10.76 -32.16 13.98
N VAL A 148 11.96 -32.19 13.40
CA VAL A 148 12.39 -33.29 12.54
C VAL A 148 12.86 -34.46 13.41
N LYS A 149 11.90 -35.24 13.91
CA LYS A 149 12.20 -36.68 14.07
C LYS A 149 12.55 -37.15 12.67
N LYS A 150 13.80 -37.64 12.49
CA LYS A 150 14.21 -38.44 11.33
C LYS A 150 13.06 -39.39 11.03
N GLN A 151 12.28 -39.13 9.99
CA GLN A 151 11.40 -40.15 9.44
C GLN A 151 12.35 -41.26 8.99
N VAL A 152 12.34 -42.35 9.73
CA VAL A 152 13.10 -43.55 9.40
C VAL A 152 12.66 -43.96 8.00
N LYS A 153 13.65 -44.26 7.15
CA LYS A 153 13.49 -44.65 5.74
C LYS A 153 12.39 -45.69 5.53
#